data_AF-A0A9D1JCK7-F1
#
_entry.id   AF-A0A9D1JCK7-F1
#
_cell.length_a   1.000
_cell.length_b   1.000
_cell.length_c   1.000
_cell.angle_alpha   90.00
_cell.angle_beta   90.00
_cell.angle_gamma   90.00
#
_symmetry.space_group_name_H-M   'P 1'
#
loop_
_entity.id
_entity.type
_entity.pdbx_description
1 polymer ?
#
loop_
_entity_poly.entity_id
_entity_poly.type
_entity_poly.pdbx_seq_one_letter_code
_entity_poly.pdbx_strand_id
1 'polypeptide(L)'
;MMRKIQLRQLCFLLALFFCFHQPVLAALPSDIASADISEESNSPILINHLVNYDLFIRGRMITLNDTETWNRTVSSWNTVFANLGGYNDSGEEVLVTLQLLDTSQVDLTKPGYYTVTVHLQIPEPFNSDYVLDESIQQFSIPICIADPQQLNLFVIGTDKDGIDLTWGNSATEPLTLYFIDSPTVLTDEMLASASWNIYASNIPPTATVFSIQTADLTEGHEYYFYLESNNNHSNYVHFSYMNQKWNHE
;
A
#
# COMPACT_ATOMS: atom_id res chain seq x y z
N MET A 1 19.17 37.29 20.05
CA MET A 1 19.81 36.11 19.43
C MET A 1 18.74 35.04 19.26
N MET A 2 17.98 35.12 18.16
CA MET A 2 16.87 34.23 17.83
C MET A 2 17.41 32.94 17.23
N ARG A 3 17.05 31.79 17.80
CA ARG A 3 17.26 30.47 17.20
C ARG A 3 15.98 30.04 16.49
N LYS A 4 16.13 29.74 15.20
CA LYS A 4 15.12 29.24 14.27
C LYS A 4 14.41 28.01 14.85
N ILE A 5 13.11 28.12 15.07
CA ILE A 5 12.23 26.96 15.27
C ILE A 5 11.82 26.52 13.87
N GLN A 6 12.09 25.25 13.57
CA GLN A 6 11.82 24.58 12.31
C GLN A 6 10.31 24.50 12.08
N LEU A 7 9.87 25.15 11.00
CA LEU A 7 8.51 25.24 10.50
C LEU A 7 8.11 23.94 9.78
N ARG A 8 8.06 22.81 10.50
CA ARG A 8 7.69 21.48 9.94
C ARG A 8 6.45 20.84 10.60
N GLN A 9 5.74 21.57 11.45
CA GLN A 9 4.52 21.09 12.10
C GLN A 9 3.48 22.22 12.25
N LEU A 10 2.96 22.78 11.15
CA LEU A 10 1.74 23.60 11.19
C LEU A 10 1.10 23.87 9.81
N CYS A 11 0.84 22.84 8.99
CA CYS A 11 0.03 23.00 7.76
C CYS A 11 -1.27 22.18 7.74
N PHE A 12 -1.64 21.54 8.85
CA PHE A 12 -2.95 20.93 9.02
C PHE A 12 -3.80 21.78 9.96
N LEU A 13 -4.43 22.83 9.43
CA LEU A 13 -5.66 23.49 9.90
C LEU A 13 -5.73 24.90 9.29
N LEU A 14 -6.27 25.02 8.08
CA LEU A 14 -7.01 26.21 7.58
C LEU A 14 -7.39 26.01 6.10
N ALA A 15 -8.14 24.95 5.81
CA ALA A 15 -9.06 24.97 4.68
C ALA A 15 -10.37 25.59 5.18
N LEU A 16 -10.51 26.92 5.06
CA LEU A 16 -11.74 27.73 5.06
C LEU A 16 -11.38 29.19 5.42
N PHE A 17 -11.47 30.11 4.46
CA PHE A 17 -12.12 31.44 4.54
C PHE A 17 -11.64 32.39 3.41
N PHE A 18 -12.53 32.60 2.44
CA PHE A 18 -12.87 33.81 1.67
C PHE A 18 -11.83 34.89 1.25
N CYS A 19 -11.82 35.15 -0.07
CA CYS A 19 -11.93 36.43 -0.81
C CYS A 19 -11.37 37.75 -0.22
N PHE A 20 -10.51 38.47 -0.97
CA PHE A 20 -10.83 39.72 -1.71
C PHE A 20 -9.58 40.42 -2.33
N HIS A 21 -9.75 40.80 -3.60
CA HIS A 21 -9.29 41.99 -4.37
C HIS A 21 -7.96 42.76 -4.13
N GLN A 22 -7.22 42.85 -5.26
CA GLN A 22 -6.68 44.07 -5.94
C GLN A 22 -5.30 44.65 -5.52
N PRO A 23 -4.61 45.35 -6.46
CA PRO A 23 -3.19 45.12 -6.74
C PRO A 23 -2.28 46.26 -6.25
N VAL A 24 -0.98 45.98 -6.09
CA VAL A 24 0.04 47.01 -5.95
C VAL A 24 0.94 46.99 -7.18
N LEU A 25 0.77 48.01 -8.02
CA LEU A 25 1.63 48.33 -9.15
C LEU A 25 2.91 48.99 -8.58
N ALA A 26 4.04 48.30 -8.68
CA ALA A 26 5.36 48.89 -8.46
C ALA A 26 6.17 48.75 -9.76
N ALA A 27 6.44 49.89 -10.40
CA ALA A 27 7.29 49.98 -11.57
C ALA A 27 8.73 49.59 -11.19
N LEU A 28 9.31 48.63 -11.91
CA LEU A 28 10.74 48.36 -11.89
C LEU A 28 11.40 48.91 -13.16
N PRO A 29 12.65 49.40 -13.08
CA PRO A 29 13.33 50.03 -14.21
C PRO A 29 13.62 49.01 -15.32
N SER A 30 13.45 49.48 -16.55
CA SER A 30 13.93 48.84 -17.77
C SER A 30 15.44 48.62 -17.69
N ASP A 31 15.87 47.36 -17.67
CA ASP A 31 17.09 46.86 -18.32
C ASP A 31 17.33 45.42 -17.85
N ILE A 32 16.82 44.44 -18.60
CA ILE A 32 17.30 43.06 -18.53
C ILE A 32 17.59 42.61 -19.96
N ALA A 33 18.87 42.33 -20.19
CA ALA A 33 19.41 41.77 -21.40
C ALA A 33 18.62 40.53 -21.84
N SER A 34 18.48 40.37 -23.15
CA SER A 34 17.97 39.15 -23.79
C SER A 34 18.85 37.97 -23.39
N ALA A 35 18.45 37.26 -22.35
CA ALA A 35 18.94 35.93 -22.07
C ALA A 35 18.33 34.98 -23.12
N ASP A 36 19.18 34.19 -23.76
CA ASP A 36 18.78 33.02 -24.54
C ASP A 36 17.75 32.23 -23.75
N ILE A 37 16.52 32.21 -24.24
CA ILE A 37 15.48 31.28 -23.79
C ILE A 37 15.91 29.94 -24.38
N SER A 38 16.71 29.19 -23.64
CA SER A 38 16.80 27.74 -23.87
C SER A 38 15.37 27.22 -23.80
N GLU A 39 14.89 26.58 -24.86
CA GLU A 39 13.61 25.88 -24.87
C GLU A 39 13.58 24.93 -23.67
N GLU A 40 12.92 25.35 -22.58
CA GLU A 40 12.59 24.45 -21.49
C GLU A 40 11.79 23.33 -22.13
N SER A 41 12.32 22.10 -22.03
CA SER A 41 11.62 20.90 -22.44
C SER A 41 10.27 20.91 -21.76
N ASN A 42 9.22 21.24 -22.51
CA ASN A 42 7.85 21.42 -22.03
C ASN A 42 7.18 20.06 -21.75
N SER A 43 7.96 19.12 -21.22
CA SER A 43 7.51 17.79 -20.84
C SER A 43 6.81 17.90 -19.49
N PRO A 44 5.63 17.27 -19.33
CA PRO A 44 4.95 17.24 -18.05
C PRO A 44 5.86 16.75 -16.93
N ILE A 45 5.73 17.35 -15.75
CA ILE A 45 6.46 16.98 -14.55
C ILE A 45 5.98 15.60 -14.09
N LEU A 46 6.92 14.66 -13.98
CA LEU A 46 6.64 13.32 -13.47
C LEU A 46 6.43 13.36 -11.96
N ILE A 47 5.37 12.70 -11.50
CA ILE A 47 5.01 12.48 -10.11
C ILE A 47 5.11 10.98 -9.85
N ASN A 48 5.98 10.58 -8.92
CA ASN A 48 6.35 9.19 -8.67
C ASN A 48 6.10 8.72 -7.23
N HIS A 49 5.64 9.60 -6.34
CA HIS A 49 5.26 9.23 -4.98
C HIS A 49 3.84 9.69 -4.64
N LEU A 50 3.20 8.96 -3.73
CA LEU A 50 1.91 9.31 -3.15
C LEU A 50 2.05 9.43 -1.63
N VAL A 51 1.40 10.45 -1.07
CA VAL A 51 1.31 10.60 0.39
C VAL A 51 0.52 9.42 0.98
N ASN A 52 1.09 8.78 2.01
CA ASN A 52 0.51 7.65 2.73
C ASN A 52 0.22 6.40 1.86
N TYR A 53 0.92 6.23 0.73
CA TYR A 53 0.75 5.12 -0.20
C TYR A 53 0.70 3.75 0.51
N ASP A 54 1.71 3.45 1.32
CA ASP A 54 1.88 2.17 2.02
C ASP A 54 0.73 1.80 2.95
N LEU A 55 0.03 2.80 3.51
CA LEU A 55 -1.11 2.57 4.40
C LEU A 55 -2.36 2.10 3.64
N PHE A 56 -2.48 2.48 2.37
CA PHE A 56 -3.69 2.26 1.58
C PHE A 56 -3.61 1.04 0.67
N ILE A 57 -2.40 0.64 0.26
CA ILE A 57 -2.20 -0.54 -0.59
C ILE A 57 -2.26 -1.86 0.17
N ARG A 58 -2.10 -1.83 1.51
CA ARG A 58 -2.25 -3.03 2.34
C ARG A 58 -3.62 -3.65 2.12
N GLY A 59 -3.64 -4.96 2.02
CA GLY A 59 -4.81 -5.77 1.77
C GLY A 59 -5.83 -5.75 2.89
N ARG A 60 -6.97 -6.36 2.62
CA ARG A 60 -8.07 -6.47 3.56
C ARG A 60 -8.57 -7.90 3.62
N MET A 61 -8.89 -8.32 4.84
CA MET A 61 -9.62 -9.54 5.09
C MET A 61 -11.09 -9.23 5.35
N ILE A 62 -11.95 -9.97 4.67
CA ILE A 62 -13.40 -9.87 4.79
C ILE A 62 -13.94 -11.27 5.07
N THR A 63 -14.84 -11.39 6.05
CA THR A 63 -15.48 -12.68 6.33
C THR A 63 -16.41 -13.05 5.17
N LEU A 64 -16.51 -14.34 4.84
CA LEU A 64 -17.42 -14.87 3.83
C LEU A 64 -18.85 -14.30 3.99
N ASN A 65 -19.41 -13.79 2.90
CA ASN A 65 -20.72 -13.12 2.83
C ASN A 65 -20.88 -11.83 3.67
N ASP A 66 -19.80 -11.24 4.21
CA ASP A 66 -19.86 -9.98 4.97
C ASP A 66 -19.90 -8.75 4.04
N THR A 67 -21.08 -8.53 3.44
CA THR A 67 -21.35 -7.40 2.55
C THR A 67 -21.27 -6.06 3.28
N GLU A 68 -21.53 -6.01 4.59
CA GLU A 68 -21.48 -4.76 5.36
C GLU A 68 -20.03 -4.26 5.52
N THR A 69 -19.14 -5.13 6.00
CA THR A 69 -17.71 -4.80 6.12
C THR A 69 -17.11 -4.50 4.75
N TRP A 70 -17.52 -5.23 3.71
CA TRP A 70 -17.11 -4.94 2.34
C TRP A 70 -17.50 -3.53 1.90
N ASN A 71 -18.78 -3.16 2.02
CA ASN A 71 -19.27 -1.84 1.62
C ASN A 71 -18.59 -0.71 2.40
N ARG A 72 -18.36 -0.91 3.70
CA ARG A 72 -17.62 0.05 4.54
C ARG A 72 -16.17 0.21 4.04
N THR A 73 -15.52 -0.89 3.68
CA THR A 73 -14.15 -0.89 3.15
C THR A 73 -14.07 -0.12 1.83
N VAL A 74 -14.96 -0.43 0.88
CA VAL A 74 -15.03 0.25 -0.43
C VAL A 74 -15.34 1.74 -0.26
N SER A 75 -16.26 2.10 0.64
CA SER A 75 -16.59 3.50 0.94
C SER A 75 -15.38 4.25 1.54
N SER A 76 -14.61 3.60 2.42
CA SER A 76 -13.37 4.16 2.95
C SER A 76 -12.34 4.41 1.86
N TRP A 77 -12.14 3.48 0.92
CA TRP A 77 -11.22 3.69 -0.21
C TRP A 77 -11.66 4.83 -1.12
N ASN A 78 -12.96 4.94 -1.44
CA ASN A 78 -13.46 6.07 -2.21
C ASN A 78 -13.18 7.40 -1.51
N THR A 79 -13.30 7.45 -0.18
CA THR A 79 -13.01 8.66 0.60
C THR A 79 -11.52 9.00 0.59
N VAL A 80 -10.67 7.99 0.81
CA VAL A 80 -9.22 8.14 0.84
C VAL A 80 -8.67 8.55 -0.53
N PHE A 81 -9.06 7.84 -1.59
CA PHE A 81 -8.53 8.06 -2.94
C PHE A 81 -9.20 9.24 -3.66
N ALA A 82 -10.25 9.84 -3.09
CA ALA A 82 -10.88 11.02 -3.67
C ALA A 82 -9.88 12.18 -3.85
N ASN A 83 -8.98 12.37 -2.89
CA ASN A 83 -7.96 13.43 -2.93
C ASN A 83 -6.67 12.94 -2.25
N LEU A 84 -5.67 12.64 -3.08
CA LEU A 84 -4.33 12.28 -2.64
C LEU A 84 -3.34 13.39 -3.01
N GLY A 85 -2.31 13.57 -2.18
CA GLY A 85 -1.14 14.35 -2.56
C GLY A 85 -0.17 13.44 -3.33
N GLY A 86 0.16 13.81 -4.56
CA GLY A 86 1.29 13.25 -5.29
C GLY A 86 2.49 14.18 -5.20
N TYR A 87 3.69 13.62 -5.18
CA TYR A 87 4.92 14.41 -5.20
C TYR A 87 6.06 13.70 -5.95
N ASN A 88 7.12 14.44 -6.25
CA ASN A 88 8.37 13.89 -6.77
C ASN A 88 9.58 14.20 -5.89
N ASP A 89 10.74 13.66 -6.25
CA ASP A 89 11.99 13.81 -5.49
C ASP A 89 12.52 15.25 -5.42
N SER A 90 12.04 16.13 -6.31
CA SER A 90 12.35 17.56 -6.28
C SER A 90 11.42 18.35 -5.34
N GLY A 91 10.38 17.70 -4.80
CA GLY A 91 9.39 18.31 -3.92
C GLY A 91 8.25 19.04 -4.64
N GLU A 92 8.10 18.84 -5.95
CA GLU A 92 6.91 19.29 -6.67
C GLU A 92 5.71 18.46 -6.21
N GLU A 93 4.57 19.11 -5.99
CA GLU A 93 3.37 18.47 -5.44
C GLU A 93 2.17 18.74 -6.36
N VAL A 94 1.31 17.72 -6.53
CA VAL A 94 0.06 17.86 -7.30
C VAL A 94 -1.07 17.08 -6.64
N LEU A 95 -2.30 17.51 -6.89
CA LEU A 95 -3.49 16.73 -6.54
C LEU A 95 -3.58 15.49 -7.44
N VAL A 96 -3.83 14.34 -6.82
CA VAL A 96 -4.13 13.08 -7.49
C VAL A 96 -5.50 12.60 -7.04
N THR A 97 -6.30 12.07 -7.96
CA THR A 97 -7.69 11.66 -7.72
C THR A 97 -7.96 10.26 -8.24
N LEU A 98 -8.93 9.59 -7.64
CA LEU A 98 -9.43 8.31 -8.10
C LEU A 98 -10.11 8.45 -9.47
N GLN A 99 -9.61 7.73 -10.46
CA GLN A 99 -10.26 7.55 -11.76
C GLN A 99 -11.21 6.36 -11.73
N LEU A 100 -10.73 5.21 -11.22
CA LEU A 100 -11.50 3.96 -11.16
C LEU A 100 -11.10 3.15 -9.94
N LEU A 101 -12.10 2.61 -9.25
CA LEU A 101 -11.96 1.56 -8.24
C LEU A 101 -12.71 0.34 -8.73
N ASP A 102 -12.00 -0.61 -9.33
CA ASP A 102 -12.59 -1.84 -9.87
C ASP A 102 -12.62 -2.94 -8.80
N THR A 103 -13.84 -3.25 -8.38
CA THR A 103 -14.15 -4.30 -7.40
C THR A 103 -14.77 -5.54 -8.02
N SER A 104 -14.92 -5.58 -9.35
CA SER A 104 -15.71 -6.60 -10.07
C SER A 104 -15.20 -8.02 -9.90
N GLN A 105 -13.91 -8.19 -9.60
CA GLN A 105 -13.28 -9.49 -9.42
C GLN A 105 -13.55 -10.11 -8.05
N VAL A 106 -14.06 -9.36 -7.07
CA VAL A 106 -14.24 -9.84 -5.70
C VAL A 106 -15.57 -10.59 -5.55
N ASP A 107 -15.48 -11.91 -5.36
CA ASP A 107 -16.64 -12.76 -5.07
C ASP A 107 -16.73 -13.03 -3.56
N LEU A 108 -17.60 -12.29 -2.87
CA LEU A 108 -17.81 -12.43 -1.40
C LEU A 108 -18.41 -13.78 -0.99
N THR A 109 -18.87 -14.60 -1.94
CA THR A 109 -19.54 -15.89 -1.67
C THR A 109 -18.59 -17.08 -1.68
N LYS A 110 -17.31 -16.86 -2.01
CA LYS A 110 -16.30 -17.92 -2.08
C LYS A 110 -15.03 -17.52 -1.32
N PRO A 111 -14.55 -18.35 -0.38
CA PRO A 111 -13.26 -18.12 0.23
C PRO A 111 -12.14 -18.10 -0.81
N GLY A 112 -11.14 -17.25 -0.60
CA GLY A 112 -10.00 -17.16 -1.50
C GLY A 112 -9.37 -15.79 -1.57
N TYR A 113 -8.40 -15.68 -2.48
CA TYR A 113 -7.68 -14.45 -2.80
C TYR A 113 -8.29 -13.77 -4.03
N TYR A 114 -8.48 -12.47 -3.90
CA TYR A 114 -8.97 -11.58 -4.95
C TYR A 114 -8.15 -10.30 -4.95
N THR A 115 -8.39 -9.44 -5.94
CA THR A 115 -7.74 -8.14 -6.05
C THR A 115 -8.76 -7.07 -6.39
N VAL A 116 -8.59 -5.90 -5.79
CA VAL A 116 -9.23 -4.65 -6.22
C VAL A 116 -8.21 -3.86 -7.01
N THR A 117 -8.58 -3.37 -8.19
CA THR A 117 -7.68 -2.53 -9.00
C THR A 117 -8.04 -1.07 -8.79
N VAL A 118 -7.02 -0.25 -8.50
CA VAL A 118 -7.14 1.19 -8.35
C VAL A 118 -6.45 1.85 -9.54
N HIS A 119 -7.15 2.79 -10.18
CA HIS A 119 -6.56 3.68 -11.18
C HIS A 119 -6.69 5.12 -10.68
N LEU A 120 -5.57 5.82 -10.69
CA LEU A 120 -5.45 7.20 -10.29
C LEU A 120 -5.18 8.09 -11.51
N GLN A 121 -5.52 9.36 -11.37
CA GLN A 121 -5.27 10.37 -12.39
C GLN A 121 -4.96 11.72 -11.75
N ILE A 122 -4.21 12.53 -12.47
CA ILE A 122 -4.12 13.96 -12.20
C ILE A 122 -5.36 14.61 -12.83
N PRO A 123 -6.17 15.35 -12.05
CA PRO A 123 -7.37 16.00 -12.58
C PRO A 123 -7.01 17.26 -13.36
N GLU A 124 -7.91 17.68 -14.25
CA GLU A 124 -7.88 19.02 -14.84
C GLU A 124 -7.90 20.11 -13.75
N PRO A 125 -7.20 21.24 -13.94
CA PRO A 125 -6.41 21.61 -15.13
C PRO A 125 -4.94 21.15 -15.07
N PHE A 126 -4.55 20.33 -14.09
CA PHE A 126 -3.13 20.03 -13.82
C PHE A 126 -2.53 18.97 -14.76
N ASN A 127 -3.36 18.23 -15.48
CA ASN A 127 -2.96 17.10 -16.32
C ASN A 127 -2.22 17.50 -17.60
N SER A 128 -2.14 18.80 -17.95
CA SER A 128 -1.22 19.28 -18.98
C SER A 128 0.20 19.41 -18.47
N ASP A 129 0.35 19.72 -17.17
CA ASP A 129 1.61 20.14 -16.57
C ASP A 129 2.27 18.99 -15.80
N TYR A 130 1.49 17.98 -15.40
CA TYR A 130 1.95 16.84 -14.60
C TYR A 130 1.49 15.50 -15.20
N VAL A 131 2.28 14.46 -14.96
CA VAL A 131 1.97 13.06 -15.31
C VAL A 131 2.32 12.12 -14.14
N LEU A 132 1.53 11.06 -13.93
CA LEU A 132 1.81 10.04 -12.93
C LEU A 132 2.75 8.98 -13.50
N ASP A 133 3.68 8.51 -12.67
CA ASP A 133 4.43 7.28 -12.94
C ASP A 133 3.47 6.07 -12.98
N GLU A 134 3.69 5.16 -13.93
CA GLU A 134 2.88 3.96 -14.11
C GLU A 134 2.81 3.11 -12.83
N SER A 135 3.87 3.09 -12.01
CA SER A 135 3.92 2.29 -10.78
C SER A 135 2.96 2.78 -9.69
N ILE A 136 2.59 4.06 -9.72
CA ILE A 136 1.63 4.64 -8.76
C ILE A 136 0.29 4.98 -9.40
N GLN A 137 0.22 5.05 -10.73
CA GLN A 137 -1.00 5.33 -11.48
C GLN A 137 -2.00 4.17 -11.38
N GLN A 138 -1.51 2.93 -11.45
CA GLN A 138 -2.34 1.74 -11.33
C GLN A 138 -1.71 0.74 -10.38
N PHE A 139 -2.48 0.29 -9.40
CA PHE A 139 -2.03 -0.75 -8.46
C PHE A 139 -3.20 -1.63 -8.01
N SER A 140 -2.86 -2.75 -7.40
CA SER A 140 -3.83 -3.72 -6.90
C SER A 140 -3.76 -3.83 -5.38
N ILE A 141 -4.92 -3.86 -4.74
CA ILE A 141 -5.06 -4.10 -3.31
C ILE A 141 -5.50 -5.56 -3.12
N PRO A 142 -4.75 -6.39 -2.38
CA PRO A 142 -5.12 -7.79 -2.17
C PRO A 142 -6.31 -7.90 -1.21
N ILE A 143 -7.31 -8.70 -1.59
CA ILE A 143 -8.49 -9.00 -0.78
C ILE A 143 -8.50 -10.49 -0.48
N CYS A 144 -8.71 -10.83 0.79
CA CYS A 144 -8.96 -12.19 1.19
C CYS A 144 -10.37 -12.34 1.73
N ILE A 145 -11.10 -13.30 1.17
CA ILE A 145 -12.40 -13.73 1.69
C ILE A 145 -12.14 -14.95 2.58
N ALA A 146 -12.32 -14.78 3.89
CA ALA A 146 -12.01 -15.78 4.90
C ALA A 146 -13.24 -16.65 5.20
N ASP A 147 -13.05 -17.97 5.28
CA ASP A 147 -14.05 -18.91 5.78
C ASP A 147 -14.10 -18.82 7.32
N PRO A 148 -15.19 -18.34 7.93
CA PRO A 148 -15.26 -18.18 9.38
C PRO A 148 -15.14 -19.50 10.16
N GLN A 149 -15.27 -20.65 9.50
CA GLN A 149 -15.17 -21.97 10.14
C GLN A 149 -13.74 -22.51 10.18
N GLN A 150 -12.78 -21.85 9.51
CA GLN A 150 -11.40 -22.33 9.41
C GLN A 150 -10.45 -21.24 9.89
N LEU A 151 -9.28 -21.65 10.38
CA LEU A 151 -8.18 -20.72 10.56
C LEU A 151 -7.64 -20.40 9.17
N ASN A 152 -7.66 -19.15 8.75
CA ASN A 152 -7.11 -18.75 7.46
C ASN A 152 -5.92 -17.83 7.64
N LEU A 153 -4.88 -18.03 6.84
CA LEU A 153 -3.69 -17.18 6.80
C LEU A 153 -3.58 -16.55 5.42
N PHE A 154 -3.35 -15.24 5.38
CA PHE A 154 -3.21 -14.50 4.14
C PHE A 154 -2.07 -13.48 4.20
N VAL A 155 -1.38 -13.33 3.06
CA VAL A 155 -0.47 -12.20 2.82
C VAL A 155 -1.30 -11.01 2.38
N ILE A 156 -1.15 -9.88 3.07
CA ILE A 156 -1.87 -8.63 2.76
C ILE A 156 -0.94 -7.50 2.33
N GLY A 157 0.37 -7.63 2.47
CA GLY A 157 1.28 -6.59 2.03
C GLY A 157 2.69 -7.12 1.91
N THR A 158 3.41 -6.55 0.97
CA THR A 158 4.84 -6.77 0.79
C THR A 158 5.44 -5.41 0.51
N ASP A 159 6.44 -5.03 1.29
CA ASP A 159 7.22 -3.82 1.09
C ASP A 159 8.70 -4.13 1.29
N LYS A 160 9.53 -3.09 1.29
CA LYS A 160 10.98 -3.23 1.49
C LYS A 160 11.36 -3.75 2.87
N ASP A 161 10.50 -3.53 3.86
CA ASP A 161 10.76 -3.87 5.25
C ASP A 161 10.26 -5.29 5.57
N GLY A 162 9.23 -5.77 4.86
CA GLY A 162 8.72 -7.11 5.13
C GLY A 162 7.52 -7.59 4.35
N ILE A 163 6.99 -8.70 4.85
CA ILE A 163 5.74 -9.32 4.44
C ILE A 163 4.77 -9.18 5.60
N ASP A 164 3.59 -8.62 5.33
CA ASP A 164 2.50 -8.53 6.29
C ASP A 164 1.53 -9.69 6.11
N LEU A 165 1.38 -10.46 7.19
CA LEU A 165 0.41 -11.54 7.30
C LEU A 165 -0.77 -11.12 8.14
N THR A 166 -1.97 -11.54 7.74
CA THR A 166 -3.21 -11.45 8.52
C THR A 166 -3.87 -12.82 8.61
N TRP A 167 -4.74 -13.01 9.58
CA TRP A 167 -5.50 -14.24 9.71
C TRP A 167 -6.96 -13.99 10.09
N GLY A 168 -7.81 -14.92 9.63
CA GLY A 168 -9.25 -14.89 9.84
C GLY A 168 -9.63 -15.76 11.02
N ASN A 169 -10.49 -15.21 11.88
CA ASN A 169 -11.31 -15.78 12.97
C ASN A 169 -10.83 -17.01 13.78
N SER A 170 -11.31 -17.03 15.03
CA SER A 170 -11.43 -18.21 15.92
C SER A 170 -10.17 -18.74 16.60
N ALA A 171 -9.05 -18.02 16.59
CA ALA A 171 -8.00 -18.32 17.57
C ALA A 171 -8.47 -17.81 18.95
N THR A 172 -8.75 -18.72 19.89
CA THR A 172 -8.96 -18.37 21.30
C THR A 172 -7.70 -18.54 22.13
N GLU A 173 -6.71 -19.22 21.56
CA GLU A 173 -5.42 -19.52 22.16
C GLU A 173 -4.30 -18.84 21.38
N PRO A 174 -3.11 -18.68 21.98
CA PRO A 174 -1.96 -18.15 21.28
C PRO A 174 -1.61 -18.94 20.02
N LEU A 175 -1.23 -18.22 18.98
CA LEU A 175 -0.86 -18.77 17.69
C LEU A 175 0.66 -19.03 17.61
N THR A 176 1.03 -20.04 16.84
CA THR A 176 2.42 -20.29 16.43
C THR A 176 2.52 -20.21 14.91
N LEU A 177 3.44 -19.41 14.41
CA LEU A 177 3.75 -19.28 12.99
C LEU A 177 4.92 -20.20 12.65
N TYR A 178 4.66 -21.10 11.71
CA TYR A 178 5.63 -22.03 11.17
C TYR A 178 6.08 -21.59 9.78
N PHE A 179 7.30 -21.97 9.41
CA PHE A 179 7.84 -21.69 8.09
C PHE A 179 8.74 -22.79 7.53
N ILE A 180 8.85 -22.79 6.20
CA ILE A 180 9.89 -23.47 5.43
C ILE A 180 10.59 -22.41 4.57
N ASP A 181 11.91 -22.48 4.55
CA ASP A 181 12.78 -21.78 3.62
C ASP A 181 13.34 -22.82 2.63
N SER A 182 13.13 -22.60 1.34
CA SER A 182 13.55 -23.51 0.28
C SER A 182 14.18 -22.75 -0.90
N PRO A 183 15.30 -23.24 -1.49
CA PRO A 183 15.87 -22.63 -2.69
C PRO A 183 15.04 -22.88 -3.96
N THR A 184 13.96 -23.68 -3.89
CA THR A 184 13.09 -24.03 -5.01
C THR A 184 11.64 -24.19 -4.58
N VAL A 185 10.71 -24.01 -5.54
CA VAL A 185 9.28 -24.20 -5.29
C VAL A 185 9.00 -25.66 -4.90
N LEU A 186 8.28 -25.84 -3.80
CA LEU A 186 7.85 -27.12 -3.26
C LEU A 186 6.47 -27.50 -3.76
N THR A 187 6.23 -28.80 -3.94
CA THR A 187 4.90 -29.34 -4.25
C THR A 187 4.09 -29.58 -2.98
N ASP A 188 2.78 -29.74 -3.10
CA ASP A 188 1.89 -30.04 -1.96
C ASP A 188 2.31 -31.33 -1.22
N GLU A 189 2.78 -32.35 -1.94
CA GLU A 189 3.27 -33.61 -1.34
C GLU A 189 4.55 -33.39 -0.52
N MET A 190 5.45 -32.52 -1.00
CA MET A 190 6.64 -32.12 -0.26
C MET A 190 6.25 -31.35 1.00
N LEU A 191 5.31 -30.41 0.92
CA LEU A 191 4.84 -29.64 2.08
C LEU A 191 4.14 -30.54 3.12
N ALA A 192 3.35 -31.52 2.68
CA ALA A 192 2.64 -32.45 3.56
C ALA A 192 3.56 -33.38 4.37
N SER A 193 4.77 -33.65 3.86
CA SER A 193 5.77 -34.52 4.52
C SER A 193 6.96 -33.75 5.11
N ALA A 194 6.99 -32.42 4.95
CA ALA A 194 8.07 -31.58 5.41
C ALA A 194 8.12 -31.45 6.94
N SER A 195 9.32 -31.21 7.46
CA SER A 195 9.53 -30.75 8.83
C SER A 195 9.56 -29.23 8.84
N TRP A 196 8.65 -28.61 9.59
CA TRP A 196 8.49 -27.16 9.65
C TRP A 196 9.26 -26.56 10.81
N ASN A 197 9.84 -25.37 10.60
CA ASN A 197 10.50 -24.60 11.65
C ASN A 197 9.51 -23.64 12.29
N ILE A 198 9.69 -23.33 13.57
CA ILE A 198 8.92 -22.27 14.24
C ILE A 198 9.59 -20.93 13.90
N TYR A 199 8.85 -20.01 13.29
CA TYR A 199 9.29 -18.64 13.09
C TYR A 199 8.99 -17.80 14.34
N ALA A 200 7.75 -17.88 14.84
CA ALA A 200 7.31 -17.15 16.02
C ALA A 200 6.27 -17.96 16.80
N SER A 201 6.30 -17.83 18.13
CA SER A 201 5.39 -18.51 19.06
C SER A 201 4.72 -17.51 19.99
N ASN A 202 3.58 -17.88 20.56
CA ASN A 202 2.79 -17.04 21.47
C ASN A 202 2.29 -15.74 20.84
N ILE A 203 1.98 -15.77 19.54
CA ILE A 203 1.33 -14.64 18.88
C ILE A 203 -0.06 -14.48 19.49
N PRO A 204 -0.42 -13.29 20.03
CA PRO A 204 -1.72 -13.12 20.66
C PRO A 204 -2.86 -13.39 19.67
N PRO A 205 -3.92 -14.12 20.08
CA PRO A 205 -5.07 -14.38 19.20
C PRO A 205 -5.78 -13.09 18.74
N THR A 206 -5.63 -12.01 19.51
CA THR A 206 -6.20 -10.69 19.23
C THR A 206 -5.35 -9.85 18.27
N ALA A 207 -4.14 -10.29 17.92
CA ALA A 207 -3.35 -9.60 16.91
C ALA A 207 -4.05 -9.75 15.55
N THR A 208 -3.95 -8.73 14.72
CA THR A 208 -4.59 -8.68 13.40
C THR A 208 -3.58 -8.71 12.27
N VAL A 209 -2.32 -8.40 12.55
CA VAL A 209 -1.22 -8.40 11.59
C VAL A 209 0.04 -8.92 12.26
N PHE A 210 0.84 -9.68 11.52
CA PHE A 210 2.19 -10.09 11.90
C PHE A 210 3.13 -9.82 10.72
N SER A 211 4.23 -9.11 10.96
CA SER A 211 5.18 -8.73 9.92
C SER A 211 6.44 -9.57 10.00
N ILE A 212 6.80 -10.22 8.90
CA ILE A 212 8.07 -10.93 8.71
C ILE A 212 9.05 -9.94 8.10
N GLN A 213 10.22 -9.75 8.71
CA GLN A 213 11.20 -8.78 8.25
C GLN A 213 11.99 -9.32 7.06
N THR A 214 12.26 -8.50 6.04
CA THR A 214 13.10 -8.90 4.90
C THR A 214 14.52 -9.28 5.32
N ALA A 215 15.02 -8.73 6.43
CA ALA A 215 16.30 -9.10 7.01
C ALA A 215 16.40 -10.59 7.44
N ASP A 216 15.26 -11.26 7.62
CA ASP A 216 15.20 -12.69 7.96
C ASP A 216 15.09 -13.59 6.71
N LEU A 217 15.05 -13.00 5.51
CA LEU A 217 14.81 -13.71 4.25
C LEU A 217 16.08 -13.76 3.39
N THR A 218 16.21 -14.85 2.64
CA THR A 218 17.30 -15.11 1.70
C THR A 218 16.81 -14.83 0.28
N GLU A 219 17.50 -13.92 -0.41
CA GLU A 219 17.17 -13.60 -1.81
C GLU A 219 17.22 -14.86 -2.71
N GLY A 220 16.21 -14.99 -3.57
CA GLY A 220 16.05 -16.09 -4.50
C GLY A 220 15.40 -17.34 -3.90
N HIS A 221 14.97 -17.29 -2.64
CA HIS A 221 14.32 -18.42 -1.97
C HIS A 221 12.80 -18.31 -1.96
N GLU A 222 12.19 -19.47 -1.79
CA GLU A 222 10.76 -19.73 -1.68
C GLU A 222 10.41 -20.00 -0.22
N TYR A 223 9.48 -19.20 0.30
CA TYR A 223 9.02 -19.28 1.67
C TYR A 223 7.59 -19.79 1.74
N TYR A 224 7.34 -20.69 2.68
CA TYR A 224 6.02 -21.20 2.98
C TYR A 224 5.71 -20.94 4.44
N PHE A 225 4.48 -20.52 4.73
CA PHE A 225 4.05 -20.27 6.11
C PHE A 225 2.69 -20.89 6.41
N TYR A 226 2.48 -21.27 7.67
CA TYR A 226 1.17 -21.58 8.21
C TYR A 226 1.09 -21.19 9.69
N LEU A 227 -0.12 -20.90 10.16
CA LEU A 227 -0.42 -20.67 11.57
C LEU A 227 -1.03 -21.92 12.19
N GLU A 228 -0.68 -22.19 13.44
CA GLU A 228 -1.32 -23.23 14.25
C GLU A 228 -1.88 -22.62 15.53
N SER A 229 -3.09 -23.05 15.90
CA SER A 229 -3.69 -22.83 17.21
C SER A 229 -4.61 -24.00 17.53
N ASN A 230 -4.51 -24.58 18.73
CA ASN A 230 -5.34 -25.70 19.18
C ASN A 230 -5.36 -26.92 18.23
N ASN A 231 -4.20 -27.32 17.70
CA ASN A 231 -4.06 -28.40 16.72
C ASN A 231 -4.85 -28.17 15.41
N ASN A 232 -5.30 -26.94 15.17
CA ASN A 232 -5.86 -26.52 13.90
C ASN A 232 -4.83 -25.66 13.18
N HIS A 233 -4.52 -26.00 11.93
CA HIS A 233 -3.59 -25.24 11.12
C HIS A 233 -4.32 -24.47 10.03
N SER A 234 -3.75 -23.35 9.62
CA SER A 234 -4.24 -22.60 8.47
C SER A 234 -3.91 -23.29 7.15
N ASN A 235 -4.45 -22.73 6.06
CA ASN A 235 -3.86 -22.94 4.74
C ASN A 235 -2.38 -22.54 4.72
N TYR A 236 -1.64 -23.08 3.76
CA TYR A 236 -0.27 -22.65 3.45
C TYR A 236 -0.32 -21.38 2.61
N VAL A 237 0.54 -20.41 2.94
CA VAL A 237 0.83 -19.28 2.07
C VAL A 237 2.24 -19.45 1.50
N HIS A 238 2.40 -19.10 0.24
CA HIS A 238 3.67 -19.14 -0.48
C HIS A 238 4.12 -17.72 -0.82
N PHE A 239 5.39 -17.43 -0.62
CA PHE A 239 6.02 -16.16 -0.97
C PHE A 239 7.39 -16.40 -1.59
N SER A 240 7.62 -15.87 -2.79
CA SER A 240 8.92 -15.88 -3.46
C SER A 240 9.67 -14.60 -3.14
N TYR A 241 10.79 -14.69 -2.41
CA TYR A 241 11.63 -13.53 -2.13
C TYR A 241 12.68 -13.36 -3.23
N MET A 242 12.25 -12.85 -4.38
CA MET A 242 13.17 -12.26 -5.34
C MET A 242 13.45 -10.83 -4.86
N ASN A 243 14.70 -10.37 -4.83
CA ASN A 243 15.04 -8.99 -4.44
C ASN A 243 14.33 -8.01 -5.37
N GLN A 244 13.12 -7.62 -4.97
CA GLN A 244 12.32 -6.64 -5.66
C GLN A 244 13.06 -5.33 -5.46
N LYS A 245 13.42 -4.66 -6.56
CA LYS A 245 13.91 -3.30 -6.49
C LYS A 245 12.76 -2.44 -6.00
N TRP A 246 12.74 -2.15 -4.70
CA TRP A 246 11.86 -1.15 -4.12
C TRP A 246 12.40 0.21 -4.55
N ASN A 247 11.76 0.84 -5.53
CA ASN A 247 12.19 2.12 -6.09
C ASN A 247 11.88 3.27 -5.13
N HIS A 248 12.52 3.31 -3.95
CA HIS A 248 12.44 4.47 -3.05
C HIS A 248 13.76 4.63 -2.28
N GLU A 249 14.80 5.10 -2.99
CA GLU A 249 15.93 5.87 -2.41
C GLU A 249 16.11 7.19 -3.15
#